data_AF-A0A969RPX0-F1
#
_entry.id   AF-A0A969RPX0-F1
#
_cell.length_a   1.000
_cell.length_b   1.000
_cell.length_c   1.000
_cell.angle_alpha   90.00
_cell.angle_beta   90.00
_cell.angle_gamma   90.00
#
_symmetry.space_group_name_H-M   'P 1'
#
loop_
_entity.id
_entity.type
_entity.pdbx_description
1 polymer ?
#
loop_
_entity_poly.entity_id
_entity_poly.type
_entity_poly.pdbx_seq_one_letter_code
_entity_poly.pdbx_strand_id
1 'polypeptide(L)'
;MRIRKSQSRPLGFLIAASALLGGISLVLSIAPAQAQNQSQTPSQTPSQTIFEEQGSLQPMQHEHTFSGTKGQSVTISMISAEFDTFLALIDPDGQELAINDDYARSLNSTIVVTLPKDGTYKIVARSFSGQGGNYTVTVNPATEYDQAYSRGVNAYIEGDVGEAIEALSEAIEIDPDQPVTYLDRGDLYYEQGEIDAVIADYQKAADLYEEAGDMTTAQMLREQITYIQEGPDEPQETESESEN
;
A
#
# COMPACT_ATOMS: atom_id res chain seq x y z
N MET A 1 -6.15 -13.53 31.86
CA MET A 1 -5.36 -12.44 31.25
C MET A 1 -4.28 -13.09 30.39
N ARG A 2 -4.57 -13.33 29.11
CA ARG A 2 -3.62 -13.96 28.18
C ARG A 2 -2.88 -12.85 27.46
N ILE A 3 -1.61 -12.65 27.81
CA ILE A 3 -0.70 -11.76 27.12
C ILE A 3 -0.39 -12.42 25.77
N ARG A 4 -0.89 -11.85 24.66
CA ARG A 4 -0.46 -12.27 23.32
C ARG A 4 1.02 -11.93 23.20
N LYS A 5 1.86 -12.94 22.96
CA LYS A 5 3.28 -12.75 22.65
C LYS A 5 3.38 -11.91 21.38
N SER A 6 4.12 -10.80 21.46
CA SER A 6 4.67 -10.12 20.30
C SER A 6 5.49 -11.14 19.50
N GLN A 7 4.95 -11.59 18.38
CA GLN A 7 5.69 -12.35 17.38
C GLN A 7 6.44 -11.30 16.56
N SER A 8 7.76 -11.24 16.74
CA SER A 8 8.65 -10.55 15.83
C SER A 8 8.49 -11.18 14.44
N ARG A 9 7.85 -10.46 13.52
CA ARG A 9 7.61 -10.89 12.14
C ARG A 9 8.94 -10.94 11.39
N PRO A 10 9.16 -11.91 10.47
CA PRO A 10 10.36 -11.97 9.66
C PRO A 10 10.46 -10.72 8.79
N LEU A 11 11.70 -10.33 8.54
CA LEU A 11 12.17 -9.09 7.93
C LEU A 11 11.92 -9.05 6.41
N GLY A 12 10.71 -9.42 5.97
CA GLY A 12 10.29 -9.46 4.57
C GLY A 12 9.66 -8.15 4.10
N PHE A 13 10.13 -7.00 4.56
CA PHE A 13 9.74 -5.67 4.06
C PHE A 13 10.90 -4.71 4.32
N LEU A 14 12.00 -4.93 3.61
CA LEU A 14 13.11 -3.98 3.51
C LEU A 14 13.49 -3.85 2.03
N ILE A 15 12.72 -3.05 1.29
CA ILE A 15 13.39 -2.21 0.30
C ILE A 15 13.94 -1.03 1.10
N ALA A 16 15.12 -1.26 1.68
CA ALA A 16 15.95 -0.20 2.19
C ALA A 16 16.49 0.61 1.00
N ALA A 17 15.73 1.57 0.50
CA ALA A 17 16.30 2.65 -0.30
C ALA A 17 16.67 3.81 0.64
N SER A 18 17.77 3.61 1.36
CA SER A 18 18.49 4.71 2.00
C SER A 18 19.20 5.50 0.89
N ALA A 19 18.63 6.65 0.49
CA ALA A 19 19.38 7.65 -0.28
C ALA A 19 19.02 9.07 0.21
N LEU A 20 19.70 9.47 1.29
CA LEU A 20 20.03 10.87 1.55
C LEU A 20 20.96 11.35 0.42
N LEU A 21 20.57 12.39 -0.32
CA LEU A 21 21.38 13.59 -0.59
C LEU A 21 20.71 14.54 -1.59
N GLY A 22 20.67 15.82 -1.21
CA GLY A 22 20.97 16.92 -2.13
C GLY A 22 19.78 17.67 -2.70
N GLY A 23 19.38 18.75 -2.03
CA GLY A 23 18.48 19.74 -2.59
C GLY A 23 19.08 20.42 -3.83
N ILE A 24 18.26 20.58 -4.86
CA ILE A 24 18.44 21.56 -5.92
C ILE A 24 17.06 22.20 -6.18
N SER A 25 16.92 23.46 -5.79
CA SER A 25 15.80 24.30 -6.22
C SER A 25 15.95 24.61 -7.71
N LEU A 26 14.97 24.22 -8.52
CA LEU A 26 14.82 24.74 -9.87
C LEU A 26 13.42 25.35 -10.03
N VAL A 27 13.40 26.68 -10.13
CA VAL A 27 12.21 27.46 -10.48
C VAL A 27 12.09 27.44 -12.00
N LEU A 28 11.00 26.87 -12.54
CA LEU A 28 10.63 27.05 -13.96
C LEU A 28 9.25 27.70 -14.08
N SER A 29 9.22 28.80 -14.83
CA SER A 29 8.07 29.63 -15.16
C SER A 29 6.93 28.86 -15.83
N ILE A 30 5.71 29.24 -15.45
CA ILE A 30 4.44 28.79 -16.04
C ILE A 30 4.15 29.63 -17.29
N ALA A 31 3.82 28.96 -18.40
CA ALA A 31 3.06 29.52 -19.52
C ALA A 31 1.92 28.56 -19.90
N PRO A 32 0.75 29.03 -20.36
CA PRO A 32 -0.49 28.29 -20.24
C PRO A 32 -0.81 27.35 -21.40
N ALA A 33 -1.76 26.46 -21.08
CA ALA A 33 -2.32 25.34 -21.81
C ALA A 33 -2.74 25.56 -23.28
N GLN A 34 -2.63 24.49 -24.06
CA GLN A 34 -3.53 24.21 -25.19
C GLN A 34 -4.01 22.76 -25.12
N ALA A 35 -5.32 22.61 -25.34
CA ALA A 35 -6.12 21.41 -25.20
C ALA A 35 -6.12 20.52 -26.46
N GLN A 36 -6.76 19.35 -26.29
CA GLN A 36 -7.20 18.31 -27.25
C GLN A 36 -6.36 17.02 -27.07
N ASN A 37 -6.93 15.83 -26.83
CA ASN A 37 -8.19 15.30 -27.31
C ASN A 37 -8.64 14.12 -26.42
N GLN A 38 -9.94 14.04 -26.12
CA GLN A 38 -10.55 13.01 -25.28
C GLN A 38 -10.76 11.74 -26.11
N SER A 39 -10.23 10.61 -25.64
CA SER A 39 -10.76 9.29 -25.97
C SER A 39 -11.49 8.79 -24.74
N GLN A 40 -12.81 8.71 -24.84
CA GLN A 40 -13.72 8.30 -23.78
C GLN A 40 -13.67 6.77 -23.65
N THR A 41 -13.10 6.28 -22.55
CA THR A 41 -13.31 4.94 -22.00
C THR A 41 -14.63 4.89 -21.22
N PRO A 42 -15.27 3.71 -21.10
CA PRO A 42 -16.65 3.60 -20.64
C PRO A 42 -16.79 4.00 -19.16
N SER A 43 -17.84 4.78 -18.89
CA SER A 43 -18.23 5.29 -17.58
C SER A 43 -18.15 4.25 -16.46
N GLN A 44 -17.18 4.42 -15.56
CA GLN A 44 -17.39 4.08 -14.17
C GLN A 44 -18.28 5.17 -13.57
N THR A 45 -19.42 4.78 -13.02
CA THR A 45 -20.29 5.67 -12.23
C THR A 45 -19.43 6.29 -11.11
N PRO A 46 -19.45 7.62 -10.88
CA PRO A 46 -18.67 8.19 -9.78
C PRO A 46 -19.21 7.59 -8.48
N SER A 47 -18.41 6.73 -7.86
CA SER A 47 -18.64 6.26 -6.49
C SER A 47 -18.62 7.52 -5.63
N GLN A 48 -19.78 7.96 -5.18
CA GLN A 48 -19.90 9.25 -4.49
C GLN A 48 -19.13 9.16 -3.18
N THR A 49 -18.08 9.99 -3.05
CA THR A 49 -17.32 10.14 -1.81
C THR A 49 -18.26 10.45 -0.66
N ILE A 50 -18.21 9.62 0.38
CA ILE A 50 -19.06 9.73 1.58
C ILE A 50 -18.55 10.89 2.44
N PHE A 51 -17.24 11.07 2.46
CA PHE A 51 -16.55 12.05 3.30
C PHE A 51 -15.19 12.39 2.70
N GLU A 52 -14.83 13.67 2.66
CA GLU A 52 -13.47 14.14 2.38
C GLU A 52 -13.22 15.40 3.21
N GLU A 53 -12.17 15.37 4.02
CA GLU A 53 -11.75 16.53 4.80
C GLU A 53 -10.23 16.68 4.76
N GLN A 54 -9.78 17.91 4.56
CA GLN A 54 -8.39 18.30 4.76
C GLN A 54 -8.16 18.68 6.21
N GLY A 55 -6.99 18.32 6.73
CA GLY A 55 -6.60 18.64 8.09
C GLY A 55 -5.12 19.01 8.19
N SER A 56 -4.76 19.51 9.37
CA SER A 56 -3.37 19.74 9.75
C SER A 56 -3.16 19.26 11.18
N LEU A 57 -2.18 18.39 11.40
CA LEU A 57 -1.88 17.89 12.74
C LEU A 57 -1.07 18.93 13.53
N GLN A 58 -1.78 19.67 14.39
CA GLN A 58 -1.27 20.64 15.37
C GLN A 58 -2.16 20.65 16.66
N PRO A 59 -2.71 19.50 17.09
CA PRO A 59 -2.12 18.74 18.21
C PRO A 59 -1.87 17.25 17.85
N MET A 60 -1.52 16.39 18.82
CA MET A 60 -1.09 14.99 18.60
C MET A 60 -2.07 14.09 17.81
N GLN A 61 -3.34 14.48 17.71
CA GLN A 61 -4.36 13.77 16.92
C GLN A 61 -5.46 14.74 16.46
N HIS A 62 -6.16 14.38 15.40
CA HIS A 62 -7.40 15.04 14.98
C HIS A 62 -8.51 14.00 14.82
N GLU A 63 -9.73 14.37 15.18
CA GLU A 63 -10.89 13.48 15.12
C GLU A 63 -11.84 13.96 14.02
N HIS A 64 -12.22 13.04 13.15
CA HIS A 64 -13.25 13.22 12.14
C HIS A 64 -14.41 12.27 12.40
N THR A 65 -15.57 12.55 11.81
CA THR A 65 -16.75 11.68 11.95
C THR A 65 -17.51 11.52 10.65
N PHE A 66 -18.07 10.33 10.44
CA PHE A 66 -19.01 10.08 9.35
C PHE A 66 -20.19 9.22 9.84
N SER A 67 -21.32 9.29 9.15
CA SER A 67 -22.47 8.43 9.41
C SER A 67 -22.37 7.16 8.57
N GLY A 68 -22.55 6.00 9.20
CA GLY A 68 -22.46 4.70 8.55
C GLY A 68 -23.72 3.86 8.75
N THR A 69 -23.97 2.95 7.81
CA THR A 69 -25.07 1.98 7.87
C THR A 69 -24.51 0.57 8.07
N LYS A 70 -25.19 -0.25 8.87
CA LYS A 70 -24.82 -1.66 9.08
C LYS A 70 -24.74 -2.40 7.74
N GLY A 71 -23.66 -3.15 7.56
CA GLY A 71 -23.39 -3.94 6.36
C GLY A 71 -22.82 -3.13 5.19
N GLN A 72 -22.68 -1.81 5.33
CA GLN A 72 -21.97 -0.99 4.35
C GLN A 72 -20.47 -1.25 4.46
N SER A 73 -19.82 -1.58 3.34
CA SER A 73 -18.35 -1.62 3.28
C SER A 73 -17.80 -0.26 2.86
N VAL A 74 -16.80 0.23 3.58
CA VAL A 74 -16.14 1.52 3.33
C VAL A 74 -14.63 1.38 3.31
N THR A 75 -14.00 2.22 2.50
CA THR A 75 -12.55 2.45 2.46
C THR A 75 -12.27 3.82 3.07
N ILE A 76 -11.48 3.85 4.14
CA ILE A 76 -11.08 5.06 4.85
C ILE A 76 -9.59 5.27 4.62
N SER A 77 -9.22 6.33 3.92
CA SER A 77 -7.81 6.60 3.60
C SER A 77 -7.35 7.91 4.20
N MET A 78 -6.11 7.92 4.72
CA MET A 78 -5.40 9.12 5.16
C MET A 78 -4.13 9.25 4.34
N ILE A 79 -3.98 10.38 3.67
CA ILE A 79 -2.84 10.66 2.78
C ILE A 79 -2.09 11.88 3.28
N SER A 80 -0.78 11.76 3.41
CA SER A 80 0.13 12.85 3.73
C SER A 80 1.43 12.71 2.95
N ALA A 81 1.92 13.81 2.39
CA ALA A 81 3.26 13.89 1.81
C ALA A 81 4.33 14.27 2.85
N GLU A 82 3.91 14.64 4.06
CA GLU A 82 4.76 15.27 5.08
C GLU A 82 5.14 14.30 6.21
N PHE A 83 4.37 13.24 6.42
CA PHE A 83 4.58 12.31 7.53
C PHE A 83 3.92 10.94 7.29
N ASP A 84 4.38 9.97 8.07
CA ASP A 84 3.84 8.61 8.15
C ASP A 84 2.52 8.60 8.93
N THR A 85 1.45 8.20 8.25
CA THR A 85 0.07 8.36 8.74
C THR A 85 -0.35 7.20 9.64
N PHE A 86 -1.32 7.44 10.51
CA PHE A 86 -1.93 6.40 11.33
C PHE A 86 -3.43 6.69 11.47
N LEU A 87 -4.26 5.67 11.21
CA LEU A 87 -5.70 5.71 11.37
C LEU A 87 -6.18 4.75 12.45
N ALA A 88 -7.13 5.21 13.27
CA ALA A 88 -8.01 4.35 14.04
C ALA A 88 -9.48 4.64 13.72
N LEU A 89 -10.27 3.59 13.58
CA LEU A 89 -11.72 3.67 13.44
C LEU A 89 -12.38 3.24 14.76
N ILE A 90 -13.25 4.09 15.28
CA ILE A 90 -14.02 3.85 16.50
C ILE A 90 -15.51 3.81 16.14
N ASP A 91 -16.20 2.79 16.64
CA ASP A 91 -17.63 2.57 16.41
C ASP A 91 -18.53 3.52 17.24
N PRO A 92 -19.84 3.54 16.98
CA PRO A 92 -20.80 4.38 17.71
C PRO A 92 -20.87 4.13 19.23
N ASP A 93 -20.43 2.96 19.71
CA ASP A 93 -20.37 2.63 21.14
C ASP A 93 -19.03 3.04 21.79
N GLY A 94 -18.11 3.61 21.01
CA GLY A 94 -16.79 4.02 21.45
C GLY A 94 -15.74 2.90 21.44
N GLN A 95 -16.01 1.77 20.78
CA GLN A 95 -15.07 0.66 20.64
C GLN A 95 -14.20 0.82 19.39
N GLU A 96 -12.90 0.58 19.52
CA GLU A 96 -11.97 0.54 18.38
C GLU A 96 -12.28 -0.69 17.51
N LEU A 97 -12.55 -0.47 16.22
CA LEU A 97 -12.84 -1.53 15.25
C LEU A 97 -11.60 -1.95 14.48
N ALA A 98 -10.79 -0.98 14.08
CA ALA A 98 -9.63 -1.20 13.25
C ALA A 98 -8.61 -0.10 13.48
N ILE A 99 -7.34 -0.46 13.34
CA ILE A 99 -6.21 0.45 13.26
C ILE A 99 -5.40 0.08 12.04
N ASN A 100 -4.81 1.07 11.39
CA ASN A 100 -3.92 0.85 10.26
C ASN A 100 -2.89 1.98 10.19
N ASP A 101 -1.62 1.63 10.08
CA ASP A 101 -0.50 2.53 9.86
C ASP A 101 0.01 2.51 8.40
N ASP A 102 0.01 1.36 7.72
CA ASP A 102 0.52 1.21 6.35
C ASP A 102 -0.48 0.56 5.37
N TYR A 103 -0.41 0.88 4.08
CA TYR A 103 -1.24 0.23 3.06
C TYR A 103 -0.49 0.16 1.73
N ALA A 104 -0.57 -0.99 1.04
CA ALA A 104 0.01 -1.18 -0.30
C ALA A 104 1.46 -0.69 -0.43
N ARG A 105 2.28 -0.98 0.59
CA ARG A 105 3.71 -0.58 0.67
C ARG A 105 3.94 0.94 0.71
N SER A 106 2.92 1.70 1.08
CA SER A 106 2.94 3.14 1.30
C SER A 106 2.93 3.48 2.80
N LEU A 107 3.41 4.69 3.13
CA LEU A 107 3.26 5.32 4.46
C LEU A 107 1.85 5.92 4.66
N ASN A 108 0.97 5.78 3.68
CA ASN A 108 -0.43 6.16 3.78
C ASN A 108 -1.24 5.03 4.41
N SER A 109 -2.15 5.38 5.32
CA SER A 109 -3.02 4.44 6.00
C SER A 109 -4.33 4.26 5.23
N THR A 110 -4.79 3.02 5.13
CA THR A 110 -6.13 2.71 4.60
C THR A 110 -6.80 1.63 5.44
N ILE A 111 -8.04 1.86 5.86
CA ILE A 111 -8.89 0.88 6.54
C ILE A 111 -10.03 0.50 5.59
N VAL A 112 -10.13 -0.78 5.25
CA VAL A 112 -11.30 -1.35 4.56
C VAL A 112 -12.11 -2.15 5.56
N VAL A 113 -13.39 -1.82 5.73
CA VAL A 113 -14.22 -2.43 6.77
C VAL A 113 -15.70 -2.48 6.40
N THR A 114 -16.35 -3.59 6.74
CA THR A 114 -17.82 -3.69 6.76
C THR A 114 -18.36 -3.22 8.11
N LEU A 115 -19.17 -2.16 8.09
CA LEU A 115 -19.65 -1.51 9.29
C LEU A 115 -20.63 -2.44 10.06
N PRO A 116 -20.39 -2.72 11.35
CA PRO A 116 -21.17 -3.71 12.09
C PRO A 116 -22.55 -3.21 12.53
N LYS A 117 -22.76 -1.90 12.55
CA LYS A 117 -23.99 -1.26 13.05
C LYS A 117 -24.22 0.12 12.40
N ASP A 118 -25.45 0.61 12.51
CA ASP A 118 -25.78 1.99 12.14
C ASP A 118 -25.21 2.96 13.17
N GLY A 119 -24.80 4.15 12.75
CA GLY A 119 -24.48 5.25 13.65
C GLY A 119 -23.34 6.13 13.18
N THR A 120 -22.87 6.99 14.09
CA THR A 120 -21.74 7.88 13.84
C THR A 120 -20.43 7.19 14.22
N TYR A 121 -19.55 7.04 13.24
CA TYR A 121 -18.21 6.51 13.42
C TYR A 121 -17.22 7.66 13.59
N LYS A 122 -16.17 7.40 14.37
CA LYS A 122 -15.08 8.35 14.58
C LYS A 122 -13.79 7.83 13.96
N ILE A 123 -13.15 8.69 13.17
CA ILE A 123 -11.84 8.47 12.59
C ILE A 123 -10.84 9.29 13.41
N VAL A 124 -9.83 8.63 13.96
CA VAL A 124 -8.76 9.30 14.69
C VAL A 124 -7.52 9.30 13.81
N ALA A 125 -7.20 10.48 13.28
CA ALA A 125 -6.02 10.74 12.46
C ALA A 125 -4.83 11.11 13.35
N ARG A 126 -3.70 10.43 13.16
CA ARG A 126 -2.45 10.63 13.89
C ARG A 126 -1.27 10.55 12.93
N SER A 127 -0.10 10.95 13.41
CA SER A 127 1.18 10.56 12.82
C SER A 127 1.82 9.46 13.65
N PHE A 128 2.51 8.53 12.98
CA PHE A 128 3.18 7.43 13.66
C PHE A 128 4.31 7.92 14.59
N SER A 129 5.05 8.94 14.14
CA SER A 129 6.25 9.46 14.81
C SER A 129 6.02 10.76 15.61
N GLY A 130 4.77 11.22 15.74
CA GLY A 130 4.42 12.48 16.42
C GLY A 130 4.74 13.75 15.62
N GLN A 131 5.08 13.61 14.34
CA GLN A 131 5.25 14.71 13.39
C GLN A 131 3.89 15.36 13.05
N GLY A 132 3.91 16.65 12.71
CA GLY A 132 2.74 17.38 12.25
C GLY A 132 2.88 17.76 10.78
N GLY A 133 1.76 17.96 10.10
CA GLY A 133 1.73 18.35 8.70
C GLY A 133 0.31 18.33 8.16
N ASN A 134 0.14 18.67 6.88
CA ASN A 134 -1.14 18.61 6.23
C ASN A 134 -1.46 17.18 5.78
N TYR A 135 -2.73 16.84 5.78
CA TYR A 135 -3.21 15.55 5.30
C TYR A 135 -4.63 15.68 4.77
N THR A 136 -5.07 14.64 4.06
CA THR A 136 -6.46 14.47 3.64
C THR A 136 -6.98 13.15 4.19
N VAL A 137 -8.18 13.14 4.76
CA VAL A 137 -8.93 11.93 5.09
C VAL A 137 -10.10 11.80 4.14
N THR A 138 -10.30 10.61 3.60
CA THR A 138 -11.45 10.28 2.75
C THR A 138 -12.18 9.05 3.29
N VAL A 139 -13.49 9.00 3.06
CA VAL A 139 -14.29 7.78 3.17
C VAL A 139 -15.02 7.59 1.86
N ASN A 140 -14.79 6.45 1.23
CA ASN A 140 -15.46 6.03 0.01
C ASN A 140 -16.17 4.69 0.23
N PRO A 141 -17.20 4.36 -0.56
CA PRO A 141 -17.67 2.98 -0.63
C PRO A 141 -16.51 2.06 -1.03
N ALA A 142 -16.34 0.95 -0.30
CA ALA A 142 -15.29 -0.01 -0.65
C ALA A 142 -15.64 -0.70 -1.97
N THR A 143 -14.65 -0.80 -2.86
CA THR A 143 -14.78 -1.60 -4.08
C THR A 143 -14.71 -3.09 -3.75
N GLU A 144 -15.03 -3.94 -4.72
CA GLU A 144 -14.80 -5.38 -4.59
C GLU A 144 -13.31 -5.69 -4.49
N TYR A 145 -12.48 -4.96 -5.25
CA TYR A 145 -11.02 -5.03 -5.18
C TYR A 145 -10.52 -4.69 -3.77
N ASP A 146 -10.94 -3.56 -3.18
CA ASP A 146 -10.51 -3.13 -1.84
C ASP A 146 -10.78 -4.21 -0.80
N GLN A 147 -11.95 -4.85 -0.90
CA GLN A 147 -12.37 -5.91 0.03
C GLN A 147 -11.54 -7.18 -0.17
N ALA A 148 -11.32 -7.62 -1.41
CA ALA A 148 -10.51 -8.80 -1.71
C ALA A 148 -9.03 -8.60 -1.31
N TYR A 149 -8.45 -7.46 -1.67
CA TYR A 149 -7.07 -7.11 -1.32
C TYR A 149 -6.89 -7.01 0.19
N SER A 150 -7.78 -6.30 0.89
CA SER A 150 -7.72 -6.19 2.35
C SER A 150 -7.90 -7.54 3.05
N ARG A 151 -8.75 -8.42 2.51
CA ARG A 151 -8.90 -9.80 3.01
C ARG A 151 -7.58 -10.57 2.89
N GLY A 152 -6.91 -10.47 1.74
CA GLY A 152 -5.62 -11.13 1.51
C GLY A 152 -4.52 -10.65 2.45
N VAL A 153 -4.38 -9.33 2.62
CA VAL A 153 -3.40 -8.74 3.54
C VAL A 153 -3.67 -9.16 4.99
N ASN A 154 -4.94 -9.13 5.42
CA ASN A 154 -5.31 -9.55 6.77
C ASN A 154 -5.06 -11.04 7.01
N ALA A 155 -5.37 -11.90 6.04
CA ALA A 155 -5.10 -13.33 6.14
C ALA A 155 -3.59 -13.61 6.31
N TYR A 156 -2.74 -12.89 5.58
CA TYR A 156 -1.29 -12.97 5.76
C TYR A 156 -0.86 -12.51 7.16
N ILE A 157 -1.44 -11.44 7.70
CA ILE A 157 -1.19 -10.97 9.08
C ILE A 157 -1.57 -12.03 10.12
N GLU A 158 -2.64 -12.77 9.86
CA GLU A 158 -3.10 -13.88 10.71
C GLU A 158 -2.25 -15.16 10.51
N GLY A 159 -1.38 -15.19 9.50
CA GLY A 159 -0.53 -16.32 9.14
C GLY A 159 -1.23 -17.38 8.28
N ASP A 160 -2.42 -17.07 7.75
CA ASP A 160 -3.12 -17.91 6.78
C ASP A 160 -2.67 -17.57 5.37
N VAL A 161 -1.50 -18.09 4.99
CA VAL A 161 -0.89 -17.84 3.68
C VAL A 161 -1.77 -18.38 2.53
N GLY A 162 -2.54 -19.44 2.76
CA GLY A 162 -3.43 -20.02 1.76
C GLY A 162 -4.58 -19.09 1.39
N GLU A 163 -5.31 -18.61 2.40
CA GLU A 163 -6.37 -17.60 2.21
C GLU A 163 -5.80 -16.31 1.63
N ALA A 164 -4.59 -15.90 2.05
CA ALA A 164 -3.94 -14.71 1.52
C ALA A 164 -3.73 -14.80 0.00
N ILE A 165 -3.18 -15.91 -0.50
CA ILE A 165 -2.98 -16.13 -1.94
C ILE A 165 -4.31 -16.18 -2.68
N GLU A 166 -5.33 -16.85 -2.13
CA GLU A 166 -6.65 -16.94 -2.75
C GLU A 166 -7.30 -15.56 -2.90
N ALA A 167 -7.31 -14.77 -1.82
CA ALA A 167 -7.90 -13.43 -1.81
C ALA A 167 -7.12 -12.44 -2.69
N LEU A 168 -5.79 -12.50 -2.73
CA LEU A 168 -4.99 -11.69 -3.65
C LEU A 168 -5.21 -12.11 -5.12
N SER A 169 -5.47 -13.39 -5.37
CA SER A 169 -5.81 -13.87 -6.71
C SER A 169 -7.19 -13.38 -7.15
N GLU A 170 -8.18 -13.38 -6.25
CA GLU A 170 -9.48 -12.75 -6.50
C GLU A 170 -9.32 -11.24 -6.78
N ALA A 171 -8.50 -10.53 -6.01
CA ALA A 171 -8.23 -9.11 -6.24
C ALA A 171 -7.63 -8.86 -7.63
N ILE A 172 -6.70 -9.71 -8.09
CA ILE A 172 -6.13 -9.66 -9.45
C ILE A 172 -7.19 -9.94 -10.52
N GLU A 173 -8.12 -10.85 -10.28
CA GLU A 173 -9.22 -11.11 -11.23
C GLU A 173 -10.18 -9.92 -11.34
N ILE A 174 -10.42 -9.21 -10.24
CA ILE A 174 -11.27 -8.01 -10.20
C ILE A 174 -10.59 -6.82 -10.88
N ASP A 175 -9.33 -6.56 -10.54
CA ASP A 175 -8.54 -5.48 -11.11
C ASP A 175 -7.11 -5.96 -11.43
N PRO A 176 -6.84 -6.32 -12.70
CA PRO A 176 -5.57 -6.92 -13.12
C PRO A 176 -4.45 -5.90 -13.31
N ASP A 177 -4.72 -4.60 -13.18
CA ASP A 177 -3.76 -3.51 -13.45
C ASP A 177 -3.12 -2.95 -12.18
N GLN A 178 -3.30 -3.65 -11.06
CA GLN A 178 -2.77 -3.27 -9.76
C GLN A 178 -1.42 -3.95 -9.48
N PRO A 179 -0.26 -3.29 -9.71
CA PRO A 179 1.06 -3.92 -9.63
C PRO A 179 1.38 -4.47 -8.24
N VAL A 180 0.92 -3.78 -7.19
CA VAL A 180 1.18 -4.16 -5.79
C VAL A 180 0.59 -5.53 -5.44
N THR A 181 -0.53 -5.92 -6.05
CA THR A 181 -1.21 -7.18 -5.75
C THR A 181 -0.42 -8.38 -6.26
N TYR A 182 0.18 -8.26 -7.44
CA TYR A 182 1.12 -9.27 -7.95
C TYR A 182 2.37 -9.33 -7.09
N LEU A 183 2.90 -8.17 -6.71
CA LEU A 183 4.10 -8.12 -5.88
C LEU A 183 3.87 -8.77 -4.50
N ASP A 184 2.75 -8.47 -3.85
CA ASP A 184 2.36 -9.07 -2.58
C ASP A 184 2.14 -10.58 -2.70
N ARG A 185 1.47 -11.05 -3.77
CA ARG A 185 1.27 -12.49 -3.98
C ARG A 185 2.58 -13.22 -4.34
N GLY A 186 3.45 -12.57 -5.12
CA GLY A 186 4.79 -13.06 -5.44
C GLY A 186 5.64 -13.28 -4.20
N ASP A 187 5.59 -12.36 -3.23
CA ASP A 187 6.29 -12.52 -1.94
C ASP A 187 5.78 -13.74 -1.16
N LEU A 188 4.46 -14.01 -1.19
CA LEU A 188 3.90 -15.22 -0.57
C LEU A 188 4.38 -16.49 -1.27
N TYR A 189 4.48 -16.48 -2.60
CA TYR A 189 5.06 -17.62 -3.33
C TYR A 189 6.55 -17.80 -3.02
N TYR A 190 7.28 -16.71 -2.77
CA TYR A 190 8.69 -16.77 -2.41
C TYR A 190 8.86 -17.43 -1.04
N GLU A 191 8.01 -17.10 -0.06
CA GLU A 191 7.99 -17.78 1.24
C GLU A 191 7.67 -19.28 1.12
N GLN A 192 6.89 -19.68 0.12
CA GLN A 192 6.58 -21.08 -0.16
C GLN A 192 7.66 -21.81 -0.99
N GLY A 193 8.61 -21.07 -1.57
CA GLY A 193 9.62 -21.62 -2.49
C GLY A 193 9.07 -21.94 -3.89
N GLU A 194 7.92 -21.38 -4.26
CA GLU A 194 7.28 -21.57 -5.56
C GLU A 194 7.90 -20.61 -6.60
N ILE A 195 9.18 -20.85 -6.92
CA ILE A 195 10.03 -19.91 -7.66
C ILE A 195 9.45 -19.49 -9.03
N ASP A 196 8.86 -20.42 -9.77
CA ASP A 196 8.25 -20.11 -11.07
C ASP A 196 7.09 -19.11 -10.92
N ALA A 197 6.30 -19.23 -9.85
CA ALA A 197 5.19 -18.34 -9.57
C ALA A 197 5.68 -16.96 -9.11
N VAL A 198 6.76 -16.89 -8.32
CA VAL A 198 7.42 -15.62 -7.94
C VAL A 198 7.84 -14.85 -9.18
N ILE A 199 8.57 -15.50 -10.09
CA ILE A 199 9.11 -14.88 -11.29
C ILE A 199 7.96 -14.31 -12.15
N ALA A 200 6.89 -15.09 -12.33
CA ALA A 200 5.73 -14.67 -13.10
C ALA A 200 5.05 -13.43 -12.49
N ASP A 201 4.81 -13.43 -11.18
CA ASP A 201 4.16 -12.31 -10.48
C ASP A 201 5.06 -11.06 -10.45
N TYR A 202 6.36 -11.22 -10.20
CA TYR A 202 7.31 -10.10 -10.21
C TYR A 202 7.48 -9.50 -11.61
N GLN A 203 7.47 -10.31 -12.67
CA GLN A 203 7.46 -9.83 -14.06
C GLN A 203 6.23 -8.97 -14.33
N LYS A 204 5.05 -9.48 -13.97
CA LYS A 204 3.80 -8.75 -14.18
C LYS A 204 3.75 -7.45 -13.37
N ALA A 205 4.22 -7.47 -12.12
CA ALA A 205 4.36 -6.27 -11.31
C ALA A 205 5.33 -5.27 -11.95
N ALA A 206 6.50 -5.71 -12.43
CA ALA A 206 7.49 -4.84 -13.05
C ALA A 206 6.94 -4.15 -14.31
N ASP A 207 6.23 -4.89 -15.17
CA ASP A 207 5.64 -4.34 -16.39
C ASP A 207 4.56 -3.30 -16.09
N LEU A 208 3.72 -3.55 -15.07
CA LEU A 208 2.69 -2.60 -14.62
C LEU A 208 3.29 -1.36 -13.96
N TYR A 209 4.37 -1.49 -13.17
CA TYR A 209 5.09 -0.35 -12.61
C TYR A 209 5.73 0.50 -13.72
N GLU A 210 6.34 -0.13 -14.73
CA GLU A 210 6.87 0.58 -15.90
C GLU A 210 5.78 1.32 -16.67
N GLU A 211 4.63 0.69 -16.91
CA GLU A 211 3.48 1.33 -17.55
C GLU A 211 2.96 2.53 -16.76
N ALA A 212 2.97 2.44 -15.42
CA ALA A 212 2.65 3.53 -14.51
C ALA A 212 3.75 4.62 -14.41
N GLY A 213 4.92 4.40 -15.05
CA GLY A 213 6.05 5.32 -15.06
C GLY A 213 7.02 5.17 -13.87
N ASP A 214 6.81 4.19 -13.00
CA ASP A 214 7.74 3.83 -11.91
C ASP A 214 8.84 2.88 -12.42
N MET A 215 9.74 3.46 -13.22
CA MET A 215 10.89 2.75 -13.80
C MET A 215 11.84 2.20 -12.73
N THR A 216 11.92 2.85 -11.57
CA THR A 216 12.82 2.45 -10.49
C THR A 216 12.36 1.15 -9.85
N THR A 217 11.08 1.06 -9.48
CA THR A 217 10.52 -0.19 -8.93
C THR A 217 10.53 -1.29 -9.99
N ALA A 218 10.18 -0.98 -11.24
CA ALA A 218 10.24 -1.95 -12.33
C ALA A 218 11.65 -2.54 -12.53
N GLN A 219 12.68 -1.70 -12.54
CA GLN A 219 14.07 -2.17 -12.66
C GLN A 219 14.50 -3.00 -11.45
N MET A 220 14.15 -2.58 -10.24
CA MET A 220 14.47 -3.34 -9.02
C MET A 220 13.87 -4.75 -9.05
N LEU A 221 12.62 -4.88 -9.47
CA LEU A 221 11.97 -6.19 -9.60
C LEU A 221 12.65 -7.05 -10.65
N ARG A 222 13.08 -6.47 -11.77
CA ARG A 222 13.85 -7.20 -12.80
C ARG A 222 15.19 -7.70 -12.27
N GLU A 223 15.89 -6.89 -11.49
CA GLU A 223 17.15 -7.30 -10.83
C GLU A 223 16.92 -8.45 -9.83
N GLN A 224 15.82 -8.40 -9.05
CA GLN A 224 15.45 -9.49 -8.16
C GLN A 224 15.15 -10.78 -8.93
N ILE A 225 14.46 -10.70 -10.06
CA ILE A 225 14.19 -11.85 -10.91
C ILE A 225 15.50 -12.46 -11.42
N THR A 226 16.44 -11.65 -11.90
CA THR A 226 17.77 -12.12 -12.30
C THR A 226 18.48 -12.82 -11.14
N TYR A 227 18.48 -12.23 -9.94
CA TYR A 227 19.08 -12.82 -8.75
C TYR A 227 18.47 -14.19 -8.40
N ILE A 228 17.15 -14.32 -8.49
CA ILE A 228 16.43 -15.58 -8.23
C ILE A 228 16.79 -16.65 -9.26
N GLN A 229 16.97 -16.26 -10.54
CA GLN A 229 17.27 -17.18 -11.63
C GLN A 229 18.74 -17.63 -11.66
N GLU A 230 19.67 -16.71 -11.42
CA GLU A 230 21.10 -16.90 -11.68
C GLU A 230 21.92 -17.05 -10.38
N GLY A 231 21.36 -16.68 -9.23
CA GLY A 231 22.08 -16.59 -7.97
C GLY A 231 22.88 -15.29 -7.83
N PRO A 232 23.54 -15.06 -6.68
CA PRO A 232 24.42 -13.91 -6.51
C PRO A 232 25.57 -13.96 -7.52
N ASP A 233 25.87 -12.81 -8.16
CA ASP A 233 27.14 -12.63 -8.86
C ASP A 233 28.29 -12.95 -7.90
N GLU A 234 29.02 -14.05 -8.13
CA GLU A 234 30.25 -14.30 -7.39
C GLU A 234 31.22 -13.15 -7.72
N PRO A 235 31.79 -12.48 -6.70
CA PRO A 235 32.79 -11.45 -6.95
C PRO A 235 33.94 -12.12 -7.71
N GLN A 236 34.22 -11.61 -8.92
CA GLN A 236 35.38 -12.00 -9.71
C GLN A 236 36.60 -11.87 -8.79
N GLU A 237 37.17 -13.00 -8.35
CA GLU A 237 38.45 -12.99 -7.64
C GLU A 237 39.43 -12.26 -8.54
N THR A 238 39.79 -11.03 -8.18
CA THR A 238 40.89 -10.35 -8.82
C THR A 238 42.12 -11.19 -8.49
N GLU A 239 42.55 -12.03 -9.44
CA GLU A 239 43.84 -12.69 -9.38
C GLU A 239 44.85 -11.60 -9.09
N SER A 240 45.35 -11.58 -7.86
CA SER A 240 46.45 -10.71 -7.49
C SER A 240 47.63 -11.15 -8.34
N GLU A 241 47.89 -10.41 -9.41
CA GLU A 241 49.14 -10.52 -10.15
C GLU A 241 50.25 -10.31 -9.14
N SER A 242 50.87 -11.41 -8.72
CA SER A 242 52.10 -11.38 -7.94
C SER A 242 53.17 -10.86 -8.88
N GLU A 243 53.40 -9.54 -8.85
CA GLU A 243 54.58 -8.93 -9.44
C GLU A 243 55.83 -9.58 -8.83
N ASN A 244 56.69 -10.07 -9.72
CA ASN A 244 57.91 -10.83 -9.47
C ASN A 244 59.14 -9.96 -9.71
#